data_AF-A0A3M2E4M5-F1
#
_entry.id   AF-A0A3M2E4M5-F1
#
_cell.length_a   1.000
_cell.length_b   1.000
_cell.length_c   1.000
_cell.angle_alpha   90.00
_cell.angle_beta   90.00
_cell.angle_gamma   90.00
#
_symmetry.space_group_name_H-M   'P 1'
#
loop_
_entity.id
_entity.type
_entity.pdbx_description
1 polymer ?
#
loop_
_entity_poly.entity_id
_entity_poly.type
_entity_poly.pdbx_seq_one_letter_code
_entity_poly.pdbx_strand_id
1 'polypeptide(L)'
;MNRLVALVETLGARLAARPRLGLLVLAAVAILAFLPAFTSLPPVDRDEARFAQASRQMAATGDIIDIRFRDGPRYKKPIGIYWLQAGSVMLFGADREGPIWLYRLPSIAGAVAVVLLTAAAGTLAAGAEAGLVAGLLMSGAFILGVEARLAKTDAVLAATVAAAMFALFRAWIGKAGRQGWLLFWGALSAAILVKGPIGPMVVGLAVAALWLADRPRARNWIGALRPGRGILFLLALTLPWFVAITWTSGGAFWAEALGRDAIGKLQAAQESHGAPPGTYLLALWVTFFGASGALALALPAAWRVRRHHAVGFALAWAAPAWLVFELAPTKLLHYTLPLLPALAILAAVALPEALRLKSRWRWIVWALFTLIGVGIVIGAAAFSARLGGRPVMPVTAGLCGIAAGAVLLLGALRAQAPFAAAVGFWAMGVAATGSFVAT
;
A
#
# COMPACT_ATOMS: atom_id res chain seq x y z
N MET A 1 -20.89 -4.90 -28.61
CA MET A 1 -20.01 -4.44 -27.51
C MET A 1 -20.50 -3.09 -27.02
N ASN A 2 -20.68 -2.87 -25.71
CA ASN A 2 -21.13 -1.58 -25.17
C ASN A 2 -20.12 -0.49 -25.57
N ARG A 3 -20.56 0.62 -26.21
CA ARG A 3 -19.67 1.67 -26.75
C ARG A 3 -18.70 2.21 -25.69
N LEU A 4 -19.17 2.31 -24.44
CA LEU A 4 -18.35 2.74 -23.30
C LEU A 4 -17.17 1.78 -23.01
N VAL A 5 -17.41 0.47 -23.02
CA VAL A 5 -16.36 -0.53 -22.75
C VAL A 5 -15.27 -0.47 -23.82
N ALA A 6 -15.67 -0.35 -25.09
CA ALA A 6 -14.73 -0.22 -26.20
C ALA A 6 -13.88 1.06 -26.09
N LEU A 7 -14.49 2.18 -25.67
CA LEU A 7 -13.79 3.44 -25.45
C LEU A 7 -12.75 3.32 -24.33
N VAL A 8 -13.13 2.75 -23.19
CA VAL A 8 -12.23 2.56 -22.03
C VAL A 8 -11.07 1.64 -22.38
N GLU A 9 -11.32 0.55 -23.10
CA GLU A 9 -10.26 -0.37 -23.53
C GLU A 9 -9.29 0.31 -24.51
N THR A 10 -9.83 1.08 -25.46
CA THR A 10 -9.02 1.85 -26.42
C THR A 10 -8.18 2.92 -25.70
N LEU A 11 -8.72 3.57 -24.68
CA LEU A 11 -7.97 4.52 -23.85
C LEU A 11 -6.83 3.81 -23.12
N GLY A 12 -7.08 2.66 -22.50
CA GLY A 12 -6.06 1.84 -21.86
C GLY A 12 -4.92 1.48 -22.80
N ALA A 13 -5.24 0.98 -23.99
CA ALA A 13 -4.25 0.66 -25.03
C ALA A 13 -3.44 1.89 -25.46
N ARG A 14 -4.08 3.06 -25.63
CA ARG A 14 -3.39 4.32 -25.98
C ARG A 14 -2.44 4.80 -24.88
N LEU A 15 -2.84 4.68 -23.61
CA LEU A 15 -1.98 5.01 -22.47
C LEU A 15 -0.82 4.03 -22.35
N ALA A 16 -1.06 2.74 -22.57
CA ALA A 16 -0.03 1.70 -22.56
C ALA A 16 1.01 1.92 -23.67
N ALA A 17 0.59 2.40 -24.85
CA ALA A 17 1.49 2.77 -25.94
C ALA A 17 2.36 4.01 -25.63
N ARG A 18 1.99 4.82 -24.63
CA ARG A 18 2.70 6.04 -24.22
C ARG A 18 3.03 5.96 -22.71
N PRO A 19 4.00 5.13 -22.30
CA PRO A 19 4.19 4.76 -20.90
C PRO A 19 4.41 5.96 -19.97
N ARG A 20 5.10 7.02 -20.42
CA ARG A 20 5.27 8.25 -19.63
C ARG A 20 3.93 8.95 -19.37
N LEU A 21 3.11 9.12 -20.40
CA LEU A 21 1.77 9.70 -20.26
C LEU A 21 0.87 8.79 -19.42
N GLY A 22 0.94 7.47 -19.61
CA GLY A 22 0.21 6.50 -18.80
C GLY A 22 0.52 6.64 -17.30
N LEU A 23 1.80 6.77 -16.93
CA LEU A 23 2.20 6.98 -15.54
C LEU A 23 1.76 8.35 -15.00
N LEU A 24 1.82 9.41 -15.80
CA LEU A 24 1.33 10.74 -15.39
C LEU A 24 -0.18 10.74 -15.14
N VAL A 25 -0.95 10.13 -16.05
CA VAL A 25 -2.40 9.96 -15.89
C VAL A 25 -2.70 9.12 -14.65
N LEU A 26 -1.96 8.03 -14.43
CA LEU A 26 -2.13 7.20 -13.24
C LEU A 26 -1.79 7.97 -11.94
N ALA A 27 -0.74 8.79 -11.93
CA ALA A 27 -0.43 9.65 -10.79
C ALA A 27 -1.56 10.64 -10.50
N ALA A 28 -2.10 11.28 -11.54
CA ALA A 28 -3.23 12.19 -11.41
C ALA A 28 -4.48 11.46 -10.88
N VAL A 29 -4.78 10.27 -11.41
CA VAL A 29 -5.88 9.41 -10.94
C VAL A 29 -5.71 9.05 -9.46
N ALA A 30 -4.51 8.67 -9.03
CA ALA A 30 -4.23 8.35 -7.63
C ALA A 30 -4.40 9.57 -6.71
N ILE A 31 -3.85 10.73 -7.10
CA ILE A 31 -4.01 11.98 -6.34
C ILE A 31 -5.50 12.33 -6.21
N LEU A 32 -6.24 12.30 -7.32
CA LEU A 32 -7.68 12.60 -7.31
C LEU A 32 -8.48 11.60 -6.46
N ALA A 33 -8.07 10.33 -6.40
CA ALA A 33 -8.69 9.33 -5.53
C ALA A 33 -8.38 9.58 -4.04
N PHE A 34 -7.23 10.17 -3.71
CA PHE A 34 -6.76 10.38 -2.33
C PHE A 34 -7.05 11.77 -1.76
N LEU A 35 -7.35 12.75 -2.60
CA LEU A 35 -7.57 14.14 -2.20
C LEU A 35 -8.93 14.46 -1.54
N PRO A 36 -10.05 13.75 -1.83
CA PRO A 36 -11.33 14.05 -1.19
C PRO A 36 -11.22 14.06 0.34
N ALA A 37 -11.72 15.13 0.96
CA ALA A 37 -11.68 15.44 2.39
C ALA A 37 -10.27 15.49 3.03
N PHE A 38 -9.19 15.50 2.24
CA PHE A 38 -7.81 15.49 2.76
C PHE A 38 -7.48 16.67 3.71
N THR A 39 -7.99 17.86 3.38
CA THR A 39 -7.78 19.09 4.16
C THR A 39 -8.80 19.31 5.26
N SER A 40 -10.02 18.77 5.13
CA SER A 40 -11.13 18.99 6.04
C SER A 40 -11.31 17.88 7.08
N LEU A 41 -10.76 16.69 6.86
CA LEU A 41 -10.87 15.56 7.79
C LEU A 41 -10.12 15.89 9.09
N PRO A 42 -10.79 15.95 10.26
CA PRO A 42 -10.08 16.11 11.53
C PRO A 42 -9.19 14.88 11.82
N PRO A 43 -8.27 14.93 12.79
CA PRO A 43 -7.60 13.72 13.25
C PRO A 43 -8.63 12.70 13.75
N VAL A 44 -8.76 11.58 13.04
CA VAL A 44 -9.78 10.54 13.35
C VAL A 44 -9.20 9.36 14.13
N ASP A 45 -7.87 9.28 14.18
CA ASP A 45 -7.13 8.20 14.82
C ASP A 45 -6.23 8.72 15.93
N ARG A 46 -6.19 7.99 17.05
CA ARG A 46 -5.37 8.34 18.21
C ARG A 46 -3.88 8.32 17.86
N ASP A 47 -3.44 7.40 17.01
CA ASP A 47 -2.03 7.33 16.63
C ASP A 47 -1.67 8.45 15.65
N GLU A 48 -2.55 8.82 14.72
CA GLU A 48 -2.40 10.02 13.88
C GLU A 48 -2.12 11.27 14.73
N ALA A 49 -2.97 11.55 15.73
CA ALA A 49 -2.79 12.72 16.59
C ALA A 49 -1.44 12.69 17.35
N ARG A 50 -0.97 11.51 17.76
CA ARG A 50 0.31 11.35 18.44
C ARG A 50 1.51 11.53 17.53
N PHE A 51 1.44 11.04 16.29
CA PHE A 51 2.48 11.26 15.29
C PHE A 51 2.56 12.75 14.91
N ALA A 52 1.42 13.36 14.58
CA ALA A 52 1.37 14.77 14.22
C ALA A 52 1.90 15.68 15.34
N GLN A 53 1.48 15.44 16.60
CA GLN A 53 1.96 16.24 17.73
C GLN A 53 3.46 16.07 17.99
N ALA A 54 4.01 14.86 17.90
CA ALA A 54 5.44 14.64 18.08
C ALA A 54 6.25 15.31 16.96
N SER A 55 5.79 15.23 15.71
CA SER A 55 6.38 15.91 14.56
C SER A 55 6.29 17.43 14.67
N ARG A 56 5.20 17.97 15.25
CA ARG A 56 5.06 19.40 15.55
C ARG A 56 6.12 19.84 16.57
N GLN A 57 6.28 19.09 17.66
CA GLN A 57 7.29 19.40 18.68
C GLN A 57 8.70 19.37 18.08
N MET A 58 9.01 18.37 17.25
CA MET A 58 10.28 18.28 16.52
C MET A 58 10.53 19.49 15.61
N ALA A 59 9.52 19.91 14.85
CA ALA A 59 9.62 21.11 14.02
C ALA A 59 9.85 22.38 14.87
N ALA A 60 9.12 22.52 15.97
CA ALA A 60 9.23 23.68 16.86
C ALA A 60 10.59 23.76 17.56
N THR A 61 11.09 22.66 18.12
CA THR A 61 12.36 22.64 18.87
C THR A 61 13.58 22.59 17.96
N GLY A 62 13.46 22.04 16.74
CA GLY A 62 14.59 21.74 15.88
C GLY A 62 15.41 20.52 16.32
N ASP A 63 14.98 19.80 17.36
CA ASP A 63 15.63 18.56 17.78
C ASP A 63 15.25 17.42 16.85
N ILE A 64 16.16 17.09 15.93
CA ILE A 64 16.00 16.04 14.93
C ILE A 64 16.37 14.64 15.44
N ILE A 65 16.77 14.50 16.71
CA ILE A 65 17.21 13.23 17.30
C ILE A 65 16.15 12.70 18.27
N ASP A 66 15.78 13.46 19.30
CA ASP A 66 14.88 12.99 20.37
C ASP A 66 13.40 13.13 20.00
N ILE A 67 12.65 12.04 20.14
CA ILE A 67 11.23 12.01 19.78
C ILE A 67 10.41 12.27 21.03
N ARG A 68 9.81 13.46 21.11
CA ARG A 68 9.01 13.91 22.26
C ARG A 68 7.51 13.85 21.97
N PHE A 69 6.72 13.54 22.99
CA PHE A 69 5.27 13.71 22.98
C PHE A 69 4.83 14.34 24.30
N ARG A 70 4.38 15.59 24.24
CA ARG A 70 4.17 16.46 25.41
C ARG A 70 5.46 16.52 26.24
N ASP A 71 5.36 16.21 27.54
CA ASP A 71 6.44 16.34 28.52
C ASP A 71 7.34 15.10 28.60
N GLY A 72 7.10 14.08 27.78
CA GLY A 72 7.83 12.80 27.84
C GLY A 72 8.37 12.32 26.48
N PRO A 73 9.24 11.29 26.48
CA PRO A 73 9.71 10.65 25.27
C PRO A 73 8.61 9.79 24.61
N ARG A 74 8.76 9.55 23.31
CA ARG A 74 7.91 8.66 22.51
C ARG A 74 8.77 7.63 21.77
N TYR A 75 9.38 6.71 22.51
CA TYR A 75 10.28 5.70 21.95
C TYR A 75 9.56 4.45 21.44
N LYS A 76 8.63 4.66 20.50
CA LYS A 76 7.81 3.57 19.91
C LYS A 76 8.17 3.23 18.48
N LYS A 77 8.64 4.22 17.72
CA LYS A 77 8.97 4.10 16.30
C LYS A 77 10.23 4.88 15.97
N PRO A 78 10.99 4.48 14.94
CA PRO A 78 12.18 5.22 14.54
C PRO A 78 11.80 6.55 13.85
N ILE A 79 12.82 7.38 13.59
CA ILE A 79 12.67 8.81 13.31
C ILE A 79 12.07 9.18 11.95
N GLY A 80 12.15 8.30 10.96
CA GLY A 80 11.99 8.64 9.55
C GLY A 80 10.64 9.26 9.22
N ILE A 81 9.55 8.80 9.84
CA ILE A 81 8.24 9.42 9.63
C ILE A 81 8.15 10.82 10.24
N TYR A 82 8.78 11.03 11.40
CA TYR A 82 8.77 12.32 12.08
C TYR A 82 9.59 13.35 11.29
N TRP A 83 10.74 12.97 10.73
CA TRP A 83 11.50 13.83 9.82
C TRP A 83 10.69 14.25 8.59
N LEU A 84 9.97 13.33 7.96
CA LEU A 84 9.16 13.65 6.79
C LEU A 84 7.99 14.59 7.13
N GLN A 85 7.33 14.36 8.27
CA GLN A 85 6.22 15.18 8.72
C GLN A 85 6.68 16.57 9.21
N ALA A 86 7.72 16.64 10.03
CA ALA A 86 8.32 17.89 10.48
C ALA A 86 8.86 18.69 9.29
N GLY A 87 9.56 18.03 8.36
CA GLY A 87 10.06 18.67 7.13
C GLY A 87 8.93 19.24 6.27
N SER A 88 7.81 18.53 6.14
CA SER A 88 6.61 19.05 5.46
C SER A 88 6.10 20.34 6.09
N VAL A 89 6.00 20.38 7.42
CA VAL A 89 5.56 21.57 8.16
C VAL A 89 6.58 22.69 8.11
N MET A 90 7.87 22.39 8.16
CA MET A 90 8.93 23.40 8.03
C MET A 90 8.97 24.05 6.64
N LEU A 91 8.53 23.34 5.60
CA LEU A 91 8.50 23.85 4.22
C LEU A 91 7.25 24.69 3.92
N PHE A 92 6.11 24.35 4.50
CA PHE A 92 4.81 24.91 4.10
C PHE A 92 3.99 25.53 5.25
N GLY A 93 4.40 25.32 6.50
CA GLY A 93 3.74 25.81 7.70
C GLY A 93 4.33 27.12 8.19
N ALA A 94 3.47 28.03 8.67
CA ALA A 94 3.91 29.26 9.32
C ALA A 94 4.46 28.95 10.72
N ASP A 95 5.56 29.60 11.10
CA ASP A 95 6.19 29.46 12.42
C ASP A 95 6.51 28.00 12.83
N ARG A 96 6.76 27.13 11.85
CA ARG A 96 6.99 25.67 12.04
C ARG A 96 5.79 24.95 12.65
N GLU A 97 4.61 25.49 12.46
CA GLU A 97 3.33 24.88 12.79
C GLU A 97 2.39 24.92 11.58
N GLY A 98 1.30 24.17 11.64
CA GLY A 98 0.30 24.25 10.59
C GLY A 98 -0.82 23.23 10.73
N PRO A 99 -1.79 23.28 9.81
CA PRO A 99 -2.95 22.41 9.84
C PRO A 99 -2.58 20.93 9.62
N ILE A 100 -3.45 20.01 10.09
CA ILE A 100 -3.21 18.56 10.07
C ILE A 100 -2.81 18.02 8.68
N TRP A 101 -3.33 18.60 7.60
CA TRP A 101 -3.05 18.13 6.24
C TRP A 101 -1.59 18.25 5.83
N LEU A 102 -0.82 19.17 6.42
CA LEU A 102 0.63 19.26 6.21
C LEU A 102 1.37 18.01 6.70
N TYR A 103 0.95 17.46 7.83
CA TYR A 103 1.50 16.21 8.39
C TYR A 103 1.09 14.97 7.58
N ARG A 104 0.07 15.09 6.72
CA ARG A 104 -0.40 14.02 5.83
C ARG A 104 0.29 14.02 4.45
N LEU A 105 1.01 15.08 4.08
CA LEU A 105 1.74 15.15 2.80
C LEU A 105 2.70 13.97 2.57
N PRO A 106 3.48 13.51 3.57
CA PRO A 106 4.29 12.30 3.42
C PRO A 106 3.46 11.06 3.09
N SER A 107 2.28 10.92 3.70
CA SER A 107 1.41 9.76 3.50
C SER A 107 0.83 9.70 2.09
N ILE A 108 0.28 10.81 1.58
CA ILE A 108 -0.23 10.86 0.20
C ILE A 108 0.88 10.69 -0.83
N ALA A 109 2.07 11.27 -0.59
CA ALA A 109 3.24 11.06 -1.44
C ALA A 109 3.67 9.58 -1.44
N GLY A 110 3.70 8.93 -0.27
CA GLY A 110 3.92 7.50 -0.13
C GLY A 110 2.87 6.68 -0.88
N ALA A 111 1.60 7.02 -0.78
CA ALA A 111 0.53 6.31 -1.44
C ALA A 111 0.60 6.40 -2.98
N VAL A 112 0.89 7.59 -3.52
CA VAL A 112 1.14 7.78 -4.96
C VAL A 112 2.37 7.00 -5.39
N ALA A 113 3.45 7.01 -4.59
CA ALA A 113 4.64 6.22 -4.88
C ALA A 113 4.34 4.71 -4.92
N VAL A 114 3.54 4.17 -4.00
CA VAL A 114 3.07 2.77 -4.04
C VAL A 114 2.37 2.45 -5.36
N VAL A 115 1.45 3.32 -5.80
CA VAL A 115 0.72 3.15 -7.07
C VAL A 115 1.69 3.09 -8.25
N LEU A 116 2.61 4.04 -8.34
CA LEU A 116 3.57 4.14 -9.45
C LEU A 116 4.59 3.01 -9.46
N LEU A 117 5.09 2.60 -8.28
CA LEU A 117 6.02 1.48 -8.13
C LEU A 117 5.34 0.15 -8.47
N THR A 118 4.07 0.00 -8.10
CA THR A 118 3.26 -1.17 -8.50
C THR A 118 3.06 -1.20 -10.01
N ALA A 119 2.77 -0.05 -10.63
CA ALA A 119 2.65 0.03 -12.08
C ALA A 119 3.97 -0.24 -12.81
N ALA A 120 5.09 0.25 -12.29
CA ALA A 120 6.41 -0.03 -12.83
C ALA A 120 6.75 -1.53 -12.71
N ALA A 121 6.47 -2.17 -11.58
CA ALA A 121 6.65 -3.60 -11.39
C ALA A 121 5.71 -4.43 -12.29
N GLY A 122 4.44 -4.04 -12.42
CA GLY A 122 3.49 -4.66 -13.36
C GLY A 122 3.93 -4.52 -14.82
N THR A 123 4.53 -3.39 -15.19
CA THR A 123 5.12 -3.18 -16.52
C THR A 123 6.27 -4.15 -16.79
N LEU A 124 7.14 -4.37 -15.80
CA LEU A 124 8.21 -5.36 -15.91
C LEU A 124 7.68 -6.79 -15.98
N ALA A 125 6.56 -7.06 -15.32
CA ALA A 125 5.94 -8.37 -15.25
C ALA A 125 5.35 -8.80 -16.60
N ALA A 126 4.47 -7.97 -17.17
CA ALA A 126 3.66 -8.35 -18.35
C ALA A 126 3.35 -7.19 -19.32
N GLY A 127 4.15 -6.12 -19.29
CA GLY A 127 4.00 -4.98 -20.21
C GLY A 127 3.15 -3.83 -19.67
N ALA A 128 3.15 -2.72 -20.41
CA ALA A 128 2.63 -1.43 -19.93
C ALA A 128 1.16 -1.47 -19.50
N GLU A 129 0.31 -2.23 -20.19
CA GLU A 129 -1.10 -2.37 -19.84
C GLU A 129 -1.28 -3.07 -18.48
N ALA A 130 -0.55 -4.16 -18.23
CA ALA A 130 -0.55 -4.82 -16.92
C ALA A 130 -0.02 -3.90 -15.81
N GLY A 131 0.96 -3.04 -16.13
CA GLY A 131 1.41 -1.98 -15.24
C GLY A 131 0.30 -1.00 -14.88
N LEU A 132 -0.39 -0.44 -15.88
CA LEU A 132 -1.51 0.47 -15.65
C LEU A 132 -2.63 -0.19 -14.83
N VAL A 133 -2.99 -1.44 -15.14
CA VAL A 133 -3.99 -2.20 -14.38
C VAL A 133 -3.53 -2.38 -12.92
N ALA A 134 -2.31 -2.85 -12.67
CA ALA A 134 -1.83 -3.08 -11.32
C ALA A 134 -1.78 -1.78 -10.48
N GLY A 135 -1.33 -0.68 -11.08
CA GLY A 135 -1.36 0.63 -10.44
C GLY A 135 -2.77 1.15 -10.18
N LEU A 136 -3.68 0.99 -11.14
CA LEU A 136 -5.08 1.40 -11.01
C LEU A 136 -5.75 0.65 -9.86
N LEU A 137 -5.59 -0.68 -9.80
CA LEU A 137 -6.07 -1.52 -8.71
C LEU A 137 -5.55 -1.05 -7.34
N MET A 138 -4.26 -0.71 -7.23
CA MET A 138 -3.71 -0.14 -5.99
C MET A 138 -4.31 1.22 -5.65
N SER A 139 -4.51 2.11 -6.63
CA SER A 139 -5.10 3.43 -6.37
C SER A 139 -6.56 3.36 -5.92
N GLY A 140 -7.26 2.27 -6.26
CA GLY A 140 -8.62 1.99 -5.81
C GLY A 140 -8.70 1.25 -4.48
N ALA A 141 -7.57 0.77 -3.93
CA ALA A 141 -7.54 -0.01 -2.70
C ALA A 141 -7.96 0.83 -1.49
N PHE A 142 -9.04 0.42 -0.83
CA PHE A 142 -9.62 1.13 0.31
C PHE A 142 -8.61 1.52 1.39
N ILE A 143 -7.80 0.56 1.87
CA ILE A 143 -6.85 0.81 2.95
C ILE A 143 -5.72 1.75 2.53
N LEU A 144 -5.30 1.73 1.26
CA LEU A 144 -4.32 2.70 0.77
C LEU A 144 -4.92 4.10 0.73
N GLY A 145 -6.18 4.23 0.30
CA GLY A 145 -6.89 5.49 0.31
C GLY A 145 -7.08 6.06 1.73
N VAL A 146 -7.37 5.21 2.72
CA VAL A 146 -7.44 5.62 4.14
C VAL A 146 -6.05 6.07 4.62
N GLU A 147 -5.01 5.24 4.44
CA GLU A 147 -3.66 5.55 4.92
C GLU A 147 -3.02 6.75 4.21
N ALA A 148 -3.42 7.06 2.97
CA ALA A 148 -3.03 8.29 2.28
C ALA A 148 -3.49 9.56 3.01
N ARG A 149 -4.56 9.47 3.81
CA ARG A 149 -5.20 10.57 4.55
C ARG A 149 -4.90 10.56 6.04
N LEU A 150 -4.06 9.65 6.53
CA LEU A 150 -3.67 9.59 7.93
C LEU A 150 -2.19 9.91 8.08
N ALA A 151 -1.83 10.82 8.98
CA ALA A 151 -0.44 11.17 9.27
C ALA A 151 0.27 10.07 10.09
N LYS A 152 0.37 8.86 9.52
CA LYS A 152 0.99 7.67 10.10
C LYS A 152 2.14 7.14 9.23
N THR A 153 2.73 6.03 9.66
CA THR A 153 3.88 5.39 9.00
C THR A 153 3.55 4.60 7.73
N ASP A 154 2.30 4.16 7.57
CA ASP A 154 1.98 2.96 6.78
C ASP A 154 2.08 3.15 5.27
N ALA A 155 1.61 4.29 4.74
CA ALA A 155 1.73 4.59 3.31
C ALA A 155 3.21 4.77 2.89
N VAL A 156 4.02 5.41 3.73
CA VAL A 156 5.47 5.58 3.48
C VAL A 156 6.21 4.25 3.61
N LEU A 157 5.85 3.42 4.59
CA LEU A 157 6.41 2.07 4.71
C LEU A 157 6.07 1.24 3.46
N ALA A 158 4.83 1.26 3.01
CA ALA A 158 4.42 0.54 1.81
C ALA A 158 5.20 1.02 0.58
N ALA A 159 5.45 2.33 0.45
CA ALA A 159 6.24 2.90 -0.64
C ALA A 159 7.69 2.40 -0.63
N THR A 160 8.33 2.44 0.54
CA THR A 160 9.72 1.98 0.71
C THR A 160 9.85 0.47 0.49
N VAL A 161 8.91 -0.34 0.95
CA VAL A 161 8.86 -1.78 0.64
C VAL A 161 8.62 -2.01 -0.85
N ALA A 162 7.68 -1.30 -1.49
CA ALA A 162 7.43 -1.42 -2.92
C ALA A 162 8.65 -1.02 -3.76
N ALA A 163 9.42 -0.01 -3.33
CA ALA A 163 10.64 0.42 -4.01
C ALA A 163 11.75 -0.64 -3.89
N ALA A 164 11.93 -1.22 -2.70
CA ALA A 164 12.86 -2.33 -2.50
C ALA A 164 12.46 -3.55 -3.35
N MET A 165 11.17 -3.89 -3.38
CA MET A 165 10.66 -5.02 -4.15
C MET A 165 10.72 -4.79 -5.67
N PHE A 166 10.51 -3.56 -6.14
CA PHE A 166 10.74 -3.20 -7.54
C PHE A 166 12.21 -3.37 -7.93
N ALA A 167 13.14 -2.90 -7.10
CA ALA A 167 14.57 -3.08 -7.33
C ALA A 167 14.98 -4.56 -7.29
N LEU A 168 14.44 -5.33 -6.34
CA LEU A 168 14.62 -6.77 -6.23
C LEU A 168 14.08 -7.49 -7.46
N PHE A 169 12.89 -7.13 -7.94
CA PHE A 169 12.28 -7.74 -9.11
C PHE A 169 13.17 -7.54 -10.34
N ARG A 170 13.66 -6.31 -10.55
CA ARG A 170 14.62 -6.00 -11.61
C ARG A 170 15.88 -6.84 -11.51
N ALA A 171 16.46 -6.99 -10.31
CA ALA A 171 17.63 -7.83 -10.12
C ALA A 171 17.36 -9.29 -10.43
N TRP A 172 16.24 -9.82 -9.94
CA TRP A 172 15.83 -11.22 -10.10
C TRP A 172 15.64 -11.60 -11.58
N ILE A 173 15.02 -10.73 -12.38
CA ILE A 173 14.83 -10.97 -13.82
C ILE A 173 16.04 -10.54 -14.69
N GLY A 174 17.19 -10.21 -14.08
CA GLY A 174 18.39 -9.80 -14.81
C GLY A 174 18.32 -8.42 -15.49
N LYS A 175 17.39 -7.55 -15.07
CA LYS A 175 17.20 -6.18 -15.57
C LYS A 175 17.65 -5.11 -14.57
N ALA A 176 18.48 -5.46 -13.58
CA ALA A 176 19.07 -4.50 -12.67
C ALA A 176 20.04 -3.59 -13.42
N GLY A 177 19.86 -2.28 -13.30
CA GLY A 177 20.86 -1.32 -13.76
C GLY A 177 22.09 -1.33 -12.84
N ARG A 178 23.19 -0.72 -13.29
CA ARG A 178 24.47 -0.63 -12.54
C ARG A 178 24.32 -0.09 -11.11
N GLN A 179 23.34 0.78 -10.89
CA GLN A 179 23.03 1.43 -9.61
C GLN A 179 21.73 0.94 -8.96
N GLY A 180 21.10 -0.13 -9.48
CA GLY A 180 19.82 -0.65 -8.95
C GLY A 180 19.90 -1.06 -7.47
N TRP A 181 21.08 -1.44 -6.99
CA TRP A 181 21.34 -1.73 -5.59
C TRP A 181 21.13 -0.50 -4.67
N LEU A 182 21.39 0.73 -5.13
CA LEU A 182 21.16 1.93 -4.32
C LEU A 182 19.68 2.11 -4.00
N LEU A 183 18.80 1.86 -4.97
CA LEU A 183 17.35 1.89 -4.74
C LEU A 183 16.93 0.80 -3.75
N PHE A 184 17.45 -0.43 -3.90
CA PHE A 184 17.13 -1.54 -3.00
C PHE A 184 17.53 -1.23 -1.54
N TRP A 185 18.81 -0.91 -1.32
CA TRP A 185 19.35 -0.68 0.03
C TRP A 185 18.91 0.65 0.62
N GLY A 186 18.75 1.70 -0.19
CA GLY A 186 18.21 2.99 0.25
C GLY A 186 16.76 2.88 0.68
N ALA A 187 15.93 2.18 -0.09
CA ALA A 187 14.54 1.92 0.28
C ALA A 187 14.43 1.05 1.54
N LEU A 188 15.29 0.02 1.68
CA LEU A 188 15.36 -0.80 2.90
C LEU A 188 15.76 0.03 4.13
N SER A 189 16.72 0.95 3.97
CA SER A 189 17.15 1.88 5.02
C SER A 189 16.04 2.82 5.45
N ALA A 190 15.32 3.38 4.47
CA ALA A 190 14.15 4.22 4.73
C ALA A 190 13.04 3.44 5.45
N ALA A 191 12.79 2.18 5.05
CA ALA A 191 11.82 1.33 5.73
C ALA A 191 12.18 1.06 7.20
N ILE A 192 13.48 0.86 7.48
CA ILE A 192 14.02 0.74 8.85
C ILE A 192 13.77 2.02 9.64
N LEU A 193 14.08 3.18 9.08
CA LEU A 193 13.86 4.46 9.77
C LEU A 193 12.37 4.82 9.92
N VAL A 194 11.47 4.27 9.09
CA VAL A 194 10.02 4.56 9.20
C VAL A 194 9.33 3.64 10.21
N LYS A 195 9.57 2.32 10.15
CA LYS A 195 8.83 1.36 10.99
C LYS A 195 9.69 0.20 11.52
N GLY A 196 11.01 0.36 11.53
CA GLY A 196 11.95 -0.60 12.10
C GLY A 196 11.98 -1.92 11.32
N PRO A 197 11.76 -3.08 11.98
CA PRO A 197 12.05 -4.38 11.39
C PRO A 197 11.04 -4.83 10.31
N ILE A 198 9.87 -4.18 10.19
CA ILE A 198 8.79 -4.67 9.32
C ILE A 198 9.19 -4.70 7.84
N GLY A 199 9.81 -3.63 7.33
CA GLY A 199 10.29 -3.59 5.95
C GLY A 199 11.35 -4.66 5.67
N PRO A 200 12.43 -4.75 6.47
CA PRO A 200 13.39 -5.83 6.40
C PRO A 200 12.81 -7.23 6.50
N MET A 201 11.82 -7.45 7.37
CA MET A 201 11.14 -8.74 7.48
C MET A 201 10.46 -9.11 6.16
N VAL A 202 9.64 -8.21 5.60
CA VAL A 202 8.93 -8.45 4.34
C VAL A 202 9.92 -8.70 3.18
N VAL A 203 10.94 -7.85 3.04
CA VAL A 203 11.96 -7.98 1.99
C VAL A 203 12.82 -9.23 2.17
N GLY A 204 13.28 -9.50 3.37
CA GLY A 204 14.13 -10.65 3.69
C GLY A 204 13.42 -11.98 3.45
N LEU A 205 12.14 -12.09 3.84
CA LEU A 205 11.33 -13.27 3.57
C LEU A 205 11.11 -13.49 2.07
N ALA A 206 10.90 -12.42 1.29
CA ALA A 206 10.78 -12.53 -0.16
C ALA A 206 12.10 -12.96 -0.82
N VAL A 207 13.23 -12.39 -0.38
CA VAL A 207 14.57 -12.81 -0.83
C VAL A 207 14.81 -14.28 -0.50
N ALA A 208 14.45 -14.74 0.69
CA ALA A 208 14.58 -16.14 1.10
C ALA A 208 13.70 -17.06 0.23
N ALA A 209 12.44 -16.69 0.01
CA ALA A 209 11.53 -17.45 -0.85
C ALA A 209 12.02 -17.54 -2.31
N LEU A 210 12.52 -16.44 -2.88
CA LEU A 210 13.13 -16.43 -4.22
C LEU A 210 14.41 -17.23 -4.28
N TRP A 211 15.25 -17.15 -3.24
CA TRP A 211 16.46 -17.96 -3.14
C TRP A 211 16.13 -19.45 -3.14
N LEU A 212 15.13 -19.87 -2.36
CA LEU A 212 14.67 -21.27 -2.32
C LEU A 212 14.12 -21.73 -3.69
N ALA A 213 13.36 -20.86 -4.37
CA ALA A 213 12.70 -21.17 -5.63
C ALA A 213 13.63 -21.13 -6.86
N ASP A 214 14.68 -20.30 -6.84
CA ASP A 214 15.57 -20.04 -7.99
C ASP A 214 17.06 -20.09 -7.59
N ARG A 215 17.43 -21.12 -6.82
CA ARG A 215 18.80 -21.36 -6.35
C ARG A 215 19.87 -21.28 -7.44
N PRO A 216 19.69 -21.86 -8.65
CA PRO A 216 20.72 -21.82 -9.68
C PRO A 216 21.09 -20.40 -10.12
N ARG A 217 20.15 -19.44 -10.07
CA ARG A 217 20.38 -18.05 -10.47
C ARG A 217 20.65 -17.11 -9.28
N ALA A 218 20.55 -17.61 -8.05
CA ALA A 218 20.75 -16.87 -6.80
C ALA A 218 21.99 -15.97 -6.82
N ARG A 219 23.14 -16.53 -7.22
CA ARG A 219 24.41 -15.78 -7.25
C ARG A 219 24.33 -14.54 -8.13
N ASN A 220 23.62 -14.61 -9.26
CA ASN A 220 23.55 -13.52 -10.23
C ASN A 220 22.69 -12.37 -9.71
N TRP A 221 21.45 -12.66 -9.29
CA TRP A 221 20.53 -11.60 -8.87
C TRP A 221 20.87 -11.05 -7.48
N ILE A 222 21.38 -11.86 -6.55
CA ILE A 222 21.92 -11.37 -5.27
C ILE A 222 23.17 -10.54 -5.52
N GLY A 223 24.06 -10.99 -6.41
CA GLY A 223 25.26 -10.25 -6.80
C GLY A 223 24.95 -8.87 -7.39
N ALA A 224 23.87 -8.76 -8.18
CA ALA A 224 23.40 -7.49 -8.73
C ALA A 224 22.96 -6.49 -7.66
N LEU A 225 22.55 -6.96 -6.47
CA LEU A 225 22.23 -6.12 -5.31
C LEU A 225 23.47 -5.71 -4.51
N ARG A 226 24.67 -6.22 -4.83
CA ARG A 226 25.94 -5.84 -4.18
C ARG A 226 25.89 -5.85 -2.65
N PRO A 227 25.55 -6.97 -2.00
CA PRO A 227 25.23 -7.02 -0.57
C PRO A 227 26.29 -6.40 0.33
N GLY A 228 27.59 -6.60 0.07
CA GLY A 228 28.65 -5.96 0.87
C GLY A 228 28.58 -4.42 0.85
N ARG A 229 28.55 -3.81 -0.34
CA ARG A 229 28.40 -2.34 -0.47
C ARG A 229 27.04 -1.85 -0.01
N GLY A 230 26.02 -2.67 -0.22
CA GLY A 230 24.64 -2.40 0.19
C GLY A 230 24.46 -2.32 1.69
N ILE A 231 25.04 -3.26 2.45
CA ILE A 231 25.03 -3.24 3.91
C ILE A 231 25.78 -2.01 4.43
N LEU A 232 26.96 -1.68 3.87
CA LEU A 232 27.68 -0.47 4.25
C LEU A 232 26.86 0.80 4.00
N PHE A 233 26.19 0.88 2.84
CA PHE A 233 25.30 1.99 2.52
C PHE A 233 24.09 2.07 3.46
N LEU A 234 23.48 0.93 3.80
CA LEU A 234 22.38 0.86 4.74
C LEU A 234 22.80 1.33 6.13
N LEU A 235 23.94 0.85 6.63
CA LEU A 235 24.47 1.27 7.91
C LEU A 235 24.79 2.77 7.92
N ALA A 236 25.37 3.30 6.84
CA ALA A 236 25.63 4.73 6.73
C ALA A 236 24.36 5.60 6.83
N LEU A 237 23.22 5.09 6.36
CA LEU A 237 21.94 5.81 6.42
C LEU A 237 21.19 5.63 7.74
N THR A 238 21.28 4.46 8.38
CA THR A 238 20.47 4.14 9.57
C THR A 238 21.23 4.32 10.89
N LEU A 239 22.51 3.95 10.92
CA LEU A 239 23.31 3.89 12.13
C LEU A 239 23.47 5.26 12.82
N PRO A 240 23.66 6.41 12.12
CA PRO A 240 23.85 7.69 12.79
C PRO A 240 22.73 8.04 13.75
N TRP A 241 21.46 7.90 13.32
CA TRP A 241 20.33 8.18 14.18
C TRP A 241 20.20 7.16 15.32
N PHE A 242 20.39 5.86 15.05
CA PHE A 242 20.33 4.85 16.11
C PHE A 242 21.40 5.05 17.18
N VAL A 243 22.61 5.47 16.81
CA VAL A 243 23.66 5.82 17.78
C VAL A 243 23.25 7.06 18.57
N ALA A 244 22.80 8.12 17.91
CA ALA A 244 22.42 9.38 18.56
C ALA A 244 21.25 9.20 19.54
N ILE A 245 20.19 8.45 19.16
CA ILE A 245 19.06 8.20 20.05
C ILE A 245 19.43 7.25 21.20
N THR A 246 20.35 6.31 20.98
CA THR A 246 20.84 5.44 22.06
C THR A 246 21.56 6.26 23.12
N TRP A 247 22.42 7.19 22.69
CA TRP A 247 23.13 8.10 23.59
C TRP A 247 22.15 9.03 24.33
N THR A 248 21.26 9.68 23.59
CA THR A 248 20.30 10.67 24.13
C THR A 248 19.30 10.04 25.10
N SER A 249 18.83 8.82 24.82
CA SER A 249 17.87 8.11 25.68
C SER A 249 18.51 7.29 26.79
N GLY A 250 19.85 7.23 26.88
CA GLY A 250 20.54 6.31 27.79
C GLY A 250 20.20 4.84 27.54
N GLY A 251 19.86 4.47 26.29
CA GLY A 251 19.41 3.15 25.90
C GLY A 251 17.91 2.85 26.12
N ALA A 252 17.15 3.75 26.75
CA ALA A 252 15.72 3.56 27.01
C ALA A 252 14.90 3.34 25.72
N PHE A 253 15.36 3.89 24.60
CA PHE A 253 14.73 3.69 23.30
C PHE A 253 14.57 2.20 22.94
N TRP A 254 15.61 1.39 23.16
CA TRP A 254 15.57 -0.03 22.79
C TRP A 254 14.63 -0.84 23.67
N ALA A 255 14.60 -0.55 24.97
CA ALA A 255 13.72 -1.20 25.92
C ALA A 255 12.24 -0.96 25.59
N GLU A 256 11.89 0.25 25.12
CA GLU A 256 10.53 0.59 24.74
C GLU A 256 10.19 0.12 23.32
N ALA A 257 11.04 0.40 22.33
CA ALA A 257 10.76 0.10 20.92
C ALA A 257 10.85 -1.39 20.58
N LEU A 258 11.92 -2.08 21.00
CA LEU A 258 12.09 -3.52 20.74
C LEU A 258 11.40 -4.38 21.81
N GLY A 259 11.61 -4.05 23.09
CA GLY A 259 11.06 -4.83 24.20
C GLY A 259 9.54 -4.73 24.27
N ARG A 260 9.02 -3.54 24.59
CA ARG A 260 7.58 -3.35 24.84
C ARG A 260 6.74 -3.29 23.56
N ASP A 261 7.16 -2.53 22.55
CA ASP A 261 6.33 -2.32 21.36
C ASP A 261 6.42 -3.46 20.34
N ALA A 262 7.62 -4.00 20.04
CA ALA A 262 7.78 -5.06 19.06
C ALA A 262 7.54 -6.46 19.67
N ILE A 263 8.34 -6.85 20.68
CA ILE A 263 8.26 -8.18 21.31
C ILE A 263 7.00 -8.30 22.16
N GLY A 264 6.64 -7.26 22.92
CA GLY A 264 5.42 -7.26 23.72
C GLY A 264 4.15 -7.51 22.90
N LYS A 265 4.06 -7.00 21.65
CA LYS A 265 2.94 -7.30 20.74
C LYS A 265 2.91 -8.71 20.17
N LEU A 266 4.05 -9.42 20.22
CA LEU A 266 4.16 -10.83 19.83
C LEU A 266 3.83 -11.77 20.99
N GLN A 267 4.13 -11.36 22.24
CA GLN A 267 3.92 -12.19 23.44
C GLN A 267 2.57 -11.94 24.11
N ALA A 268 2.12 -10.70 24.16
CA ALA A 268 0.86 -10.35 24.80
C ALA A 268 -0.30 -10.54 23.80
N ALA A 269 -0.98 -11.69 23.88
CA ALA A 269 -2.34 -11.85 23.40
C ALA A 269 -3.37 -11.05 24.26
N GLN A 270 -2.93 -10.04 25.01
CA GLN A 270 -3.74 -9.38 26.04
C GLN A 270 -4.72 -8.36 25.45
N GLU A 271 -5.98 -8.78 25.46
CA GLU A 271 -7.16 -8.03 25.96
C GLU A 271 -7.84 -6.95 25.10
N SER A 272 -7.52 -6.77 23.82
CA SER A 272 -8.45 -5.97 22.96
C SER A 272 -8.37 -6.18 21.44
N HIS A 273 -7.29 -6.76 20.90
CA HIS A 273 -7.07 -6.83 19.44
C HIS A 273 -6.58 -8.22 18.96
N GLY A 274 -6.83 -9.27 19.73
CA GLY A 274 -6.56 -10.64 19.32
C GLY A 274 -7.60 -11.11 18.30
N ALA A 275 -7.17 -11.61 17.15
CA ALA A 275 -8.07 -12.19 16.15
C ALA A 275 -7.45 -13.46 15.54
N PRO A 276 -8.25 -14.49 15.20
CA PRO A 276 -7.74 -15.79 14.77
C PRO A 276 -7.04 -15.73 13.40
N PRO A 277 -6.22 -16.73 13.05
CA PRO A 277 -5.72 -16.89 11.68
C PRO A 277 -6.88 -16.90 10.66
N GLY A 278 -6.68 -16.24 9.53
CA GLY A 278 -7.69 -16.02 8.48
C GLY A 278 -8.36 -14.65 8.56
N THR A 279 -8.09 -13.86 9.61
CA THR A 279 -8.65 -12.51 9.76
C THR A 279 -8.20 -11.58 8.64
N TYR A 280 -6.93 -11.63 8.24
CA TYR A 280 -6.46 -10.79 7.13
C TYR A 280 -7.00 -11.25 5.79
N LEU A 281 -7.18 -12.56 5.59
CA LEU A 281 -7.81 -13.11 4.39
C LEU A 281 -9.26 -12.62 4.25
N LEU A 282 -10.02 -12.59 5.34
CA LEU A 282 -11.38 -12.04 5.34
C LEU A 282 -11.34 -10.51 5.14
N ALA A 283 -10.49 -9.81 5.89
CA ALA A 283 -10.35 -8.37 5.81
C ALA A 283 -9.89 -7.90 4.42
N LEU A 284 -9.17 -8.72 3.66
CA LEU A 284 -8.70 -8.41 2.30
C LEU A 284 -9.85 -7.96 1.37
N TRP A 285 -11.06 -8.49 1.55
CA TRP A 285 -12.21 -8.09 0.74
C TRP A 285 -12.59 -6.62 0.92
N VAL A 286 -12.33 -6.06 2.12
CA VAL A 286 -12.59 -4.67 2.48
C VAL A 286 -11.31 -3.83 2.35
N THR A 287 -10.18 -4.25 2.91
CA THR A 287 -8.95 -3.45 2.90
C THR A 287 -8.39 -3.29 1.49
N PHE A 288 -8.52 -4.32 0.66
CA PHE A 288 -8.16 -4.30 -0.75
C PHE A 288 -9.39 -4.15 -1.65
N PHE A 289 -10.50 -3.63 -1.11
CA PHE A 289 -11.68 -3.28 -1.90
C PHE A 289 -11.29 -2.29 -2.99
N GLY A 290 -11.72 -2.54 -4.22
CA GLY A 290 -11.21 -1.91 -5.44
C GLY A 290 -10.30 -2.84 -6.27
N ALA A 291 -9.72 -3.87 -5.65
CA ALA A 291 -8.85 -4.83 -6.30
C ALA A 291 -9.05 -6.29 -5.88
N SER A 292 -9.66 -6.53 -4.72
CA SER A 292 -10.01 -7.87 -4.22
C SER A 292 -10.91 -8.65 -5.18
N GLY A 293 -11.85 -7.98 -5.85
CA GLY A 293 -12.66 -8.58 -6.91
C GLY A 293 -11.84 -8.99 -8.14
N ALA A 294 -10.91 -8.14 -8.60
CA ALA A 294 -10.01 -8.49 -9.70
C ALA A 294 -9.10 -9.67 -9.33
N LEU A 295 -8.58 -9.68 -8.09
CA LEU A 295 -7.79 -10.79 -7.55
C LEU A 295 -8.62 -12.09 -7.50
N ALA A 296 -9.85 -12.04 -7.00
CA ALA A 296 -10.74 -13.19 -6.93
C ALA A 296 -11.09 -13.74 -8.32
N LEU A 297 -11.34 -12.87 -9.31
CA LEU A 297 -11.48 -13.28 -10.71
C LEU A 297 -10.23 -13.96 -11.24
N ALA A 298 -9.06 -13.42 -10.88
CA ALA A 298 -7.77 -13.94 -11.32
C ALA A 298 -7.41 -15.31 -10.72
N LEU A 299 -7.96 -15.71 -9.57
CA LEU A 299 -7.56 -16.95 -8.87
C LEU A 299 -7.62 -18.22 -9.74
N PRO A 300 -8.71 -18.54 -10.46
CA PRO A 300 -8.75 -19.75 -11.29
C PRO A 300 -7.75 -19.70 -12.45
N ALA A 301 -7.44 -18.50 -12.96
CA ALA A 301 -6.45 -18.30 -14.00
C ALA A 301 -5.01 -18.30 -13.46
N ALA A 302 -4.79 -17.92 -12.21
CA ALA A 302 -3.48 -17.89 -11.57
C ALA A 302 -2.81 -19.27 -11.62
N TRP A 303 -3.59 -20.34 -11.51
CA TRP A 303 -3.08 -21.70 -11.69
C TRP A 303 -2.59 -21.97 -13.12
N ARG A 304 -3.28 -21.47 -14.15
CA ARG A 304 -2.85 -21.60 -15.55
C ARG A 304 -1.58 -20.82 -15.83
N VAL A 305 -1.48 -19.61 -15.28
CA VAL A 305 -0.29 -18.75 -15.44
C VAL A 305 0.76 -18.96 -14.34
N ARG A 306 0.68 -20.03 -13.53
CA ARG A 306 1.57 -20.26 -12.38
C ARG A 306 3.05 -20.36 -12.72
N ARG A 307 3.38 -20.70 -13.97
CA ARG A 307 4.75 -20.74 -14.49
C ARG A 307 5.27 -19.37 -14.92
N HIS A 308 4.43 -18.35 -14.94
CA HIS A 308 4.82 -16.99 -15.27
C HIS A 308 5.66 -16.39 -14.13
N HIS A 309 6.82 -15.83 -14.46
CA HIS A 309 7.79 -15.33 -13.47
C HIS A 309 7.21 -14.34 -12.45
N ALA A 310 6.24 -13.53 -12.88
CA ALA A 310 5.63 -12.50 -12.07
C ALA A 310 4.69 -13.07 -11.01
N VAL A 311 4.06 -14.22 -11.29
CA VAL A 311 3.24 -14.94 -10.31
C VAL A 311 4.15 -15.49 -9.22
N GLY A 312 5.27 -16.13 -9.60
CA GLY A 312 6.27 -16.59 -8.65
C GLY A 312 6.83 -15.47 -7.78
N PHE A 313 7.18 -14.33 -8.39
CA PHE A 313 7.65 -13.16 -7.65
C PHE A 313 6.60 -12.57 -6.71
N ALA A 314 5.36 -12.40 -7.18
CA ALA A 314 4.27 -11.88 -6.36
C ALA A 314 3.95 -12.79 -5.16
N LEU A 315 3.99 -14.11 -5.36
CA LEU A 315 3.81 -15.07 -4.27
C LEU A 315 4.99 -15.04 -3.28
N ALA A 316 6.23 -14.94 -3.77
CA ALA A 316 7.40 -14.80 -2.90
C ALA A 316 7.36 -13.50 -2.07
N TRP A 317 6.83 -12.41 -2.62
CA TRP A 317 6.61 -11.15 -1.89
C TRP A 317 5.48 -11.29 -0.88
N ALA A 318 4.29 -11.71 -1.29
CA ALA A 318 3.12 -11.69 -0.41
C ALA A 318 3.09 -12.84 0.59
N ALA A 319 3.23 -14.09 0.15
CA ALA A 319 2.82 -15.26 0.93
C ALA A 319 3.61 -15.44 2.25
N PRO A 320 4.96 -15.37 2.27
CA PRO A 320 5.72 -15.58 3.50
C PRO A 320 5.38 -14.55 4.58
N ALA A 321 5.35 -13.25 4.23
CA ALA A 321 5.02 -12.19 5.15
C ALA A 321 3.54 -12.20 5.56
N TRP A 322 2.65 -12.60 4.64
CA TRP A 322 1.22 -12.78 4.94
C TRP A 322 1.01 -13.82 6.05
N LEU A 323 1.71 -14.95 5.97
CA LEU A 323 1.66 -15.99 7.00
C LEU A 323 2.15 -15.46 8.35
N VAL A 324 3.24 -14.68 8.37
CA VAL A 324 3.71 -14.05 9.61
C VAL A 324 2.65 -13.11 10.20
N PHE A 325 1.99 -12.30 9.39
CA PHE A 325 0.92 -11.42 9.88
C PHE A 325 -0.31 -12.19 10.36
N GLU A 326 -0.71 -13.27 9.68
CA GLU A 326 -1.83 -14.11 10.14
C GLU A 326 -1.55 -14.84 11.45
N LEU A 327 -0.29 -15.25 11.67
CA LEU A 327 0.14 -15.90 12.91
C LEU A 327 0.38 -14.90 14.06
N ALA A 328 0.61 -13.62 13.75
CA ALA A 328 0.78 -12.60 14.78
C ALA A 328 -0.51 -12.41 15.60
N PRO A 329 -0.43 -12.35 16.94
CA PRO A 329 -1.61 -12.25 17.79
C PRO A 329 -2.29 -10.88 17.67
N THR A 330 -1.51 -9.79 17.66
CA THR A 330 -2.03 -8.43 17.47
C THR A 330 -2.28 -8.16 15.99
N LYS A 331 -3.54 -7.96 15.59
CA LYS A 331 -3.91 -7.67 14.19
C LYS A 331 -4.47 -6.25 14.01
N LEU A 332 -3.77 -5.42 13.24
CA LEU A 332 -4.30 -4.15 12.73
C LEU A 332 -4.49 -4.26 11.21
N LEU A 333 -5.62 -3.76 10.70
CA LEU A 333 -6.06 -3.91 9.30
C LEU A 333 -5.02 -3.45 8.26
N HIS A 334 -4.23 -2.43 8.58
CA HIS A 334 -3.23 -1.86 7.67
C HIS A 334 -1.91 -2.64 7.59
N TYR A 335 -1.66 -3.65 8.44
CA TYR A 335 -0.37 -4.36 8.46
C TYR A 335 -0.04 -5.07 7.14
N THR A 336 -1.05 -5.52 6.40
CA THR A 336 -0.85 -6.19 5.10
C THR A 336 -0.67 -5.22 3.94
N LEU A 337 -0.78 -3.91 4.15
CA LEU A 337 -0.65 -2.90 3.09
C LEU A 337 0.64 -3.05 2.25
N PRO A 338 1.84 -3.30 2.83
CA PRO A 338 3.06 -3.50 2.04
C PRO A 338 3.06 -4.74 1.14
N LEU A 339 2.07 -5.63 1.26
CA LEU A 339 1.93 -6.86 0.47
C LEU A 339 0.93 -6.70 -0.69
N LEU A 340 0.03 -5.72 -0.61
CA LEU A 340 -1.02 -5.51 -1.61
C LEU A 340 -0.49 -5.21 -3.02
N PRO A 341 0.65 -4.50 -3.22
CA PRO A 341 1.26 -4.35 -4.55
C PRO A 341 1.51 -5.69 -5.26
N ALA A 342 1.95 -6.72 -4.53
CA ALA A 342 2.18 -8.04 -5.09
C ALA A 342 0.88 -8.69 -5.58
N LEU A 343 -0.19 -8.56 -4.80
CA LEU A 343 -1.52 -9.05 -5.14
C LEU A 343 -2.12 -8.31 -6.34
N ALA A 344 -1.89 -6.99 -6.44
CA ALA A 344 -2.29 -6.20 -7.60
C ALA A 344 -1.57 -6.63 -8.87
N ILE A 345 -0.26 -6.91 -8.81
CA ILE A 345 0.52 -7.42 -9.94
C ILE A 345 0.00 -8.80 -10.35
N LEU A 346 -0.24 -9.70 -9.39
CA LEU A 346 -0.79 -11.03 -9.66
C LEU A 346 -2.15 -10.92 -10.37
N ALA A 347 -3.05 -10.08 -9.83
CA ALA A 347 -4.35 -9.83 -10.44
C ALA A 347 -4.21 -9.29 -11.87
N ALA A 348 -3.36 -8.28 -12.09
CA ALA A 348 -3.15 -7.68 -13.40
C ALA A 348 -2.63 -8.66 -14.46
N VAL A 349 -1.72 -9.56 -14.07
CA VAL A 349 -1.15 -10.58 -14.98
C VAL A 349 -2.17 -11.67 -15.32
N ALA A 350 -2.98 -12.10 -14.35
CA ALA A 350 -3.90 -13.22 -14.52
C ALA A 350 -5.30 -12.81 -15.01
N LEU A 351 -5.69 -11.53 -14.90
CA LEU A 351 -7.01 -11.04 -15.28
C LEU A 351 -7.37 -11.30 -16.75
N PRO A 352 -6.50 -11.08 -17.75
CA PRO A 352 -6.84 -11.36 -19.15
C PRO A 352 -7.20 -12.84 -19.39
N GLU A 353 -6.45 -13.76 -18.78
CA GLU A 353 -6.73 -15.19 -18.88
C GLU A 353 -8.01 -15.55 -18.11
N ALA A 354 -8.25 -14.93 -16.94
CA ALA A 354 -9.47 -15.14 -16.17
C ALA A 354 -10.74 -14.78 -16.93
N LEU A 355 -10.73 -13.69 -17.71
CA LEU A 355 -11.90 -13.27 -18.49
C LEU A 355 -12.22 -14.23 -19.64
N ARG A 356 -11.22 -14.97 -20.14
CA ARG A 356 -11.39 -16.03 -21.16
C ARG A 356 -11.97 -17.31 -20.58
N LEU A 357 -11.84 -17.53 -19.26
CA LEU A 357 -12.51 -18.62 -18.56
C LEU A 357 -14.01 -18.32 -18.55
N LYS A 358 -14.76 -18.86 -19.52
CA LYS A 358 -16.23 -18.76 -19.59
C LYS A 358 -16.86 -19.51 -18.41
N SER A 359 -16.80 -18.92 -17.21
CA SER A 359 -17.21 -19.51 -15.94
C SER A 359 -18.29 -18.68 -15.26
N ARG A 360 -19.22 -19.35 -14.55
CA ARG A 360 -20.19 -18.69 -13.66
C ARG A 360 -19.52 -17.88 -12.55
N TRP A 361 -18.26 -18.20 -12.22
CA TRP A 361 -17.47 -17.52 -11.21
C TRP A 361 -17.42 -16.00 -11.40
N ARG A 362 -17.31 -15.52 -12.65
CA ARG A 362 -17.22 -14.08 -12.91
C ARG A 362 -18.47 -13.31 -12.49
N TRP A 363 -19.63 -13.93 -12.57
CA TRP A 363 -20.90 -13.33 -12.14
C TRP A 363 -21.06 -13.35 -10.64
N ILE A 364 -20.58 -14.41 -9.98
CA ILE A 364 -20.54 -14.50 -8.52
C ILE A 364 -19.64 -13.39 -7.96
N VAL A 365 -18.42 -13.25 -8.50
CA VAL A 365 -17.50 -12.19 -8.05
C VAL A 365 -18.08 -10.80 -8.32
N TRP A 366 -18.67 -10.56 -9.49
CA TRP A 366 -19.34 -9.29 -9.79
C TRP A 366 -20.45 -8.97 -8.77
N ALA A 367 -21.34 -9.93 -8.49
CA ALA A 367 -22.45 -9.74 -7.56
C ALA A 367 -21.96 -9.52 -6.13
N LEU A 368 -21.07 -10.39 -5.62
CA LEU A 368 -20.52 -10.28 -4.26
C LEU A 368 -19.74 -8.98 -4.08
N PHE A 369 -18.91 -8.60 -5.04
CA PHE A 369 -18.12 -7.38 -4.96
C PHE A 369 -19.01 -6.13 -4.98
N THR A 370 -20.10 -6.15 -5.77
CA THR A 370 -21.10 -5.07 -5.76
C THR A 370 -21.83 -4.98 -4.43
N LEU A 371 -22.26 -6.12 -3.87
CA LEU A 371 -22.92 -6.17 -2.56
C LEU A 371 -22.00 -5.68 -1.43
N ILE A 372 -20.73 -6.08 -1.43
CA ILE A 372 -19.73 -5.60 -0.47
C ILE A 372 -19.56 -4.07 -0.61
N GLY A 373 -19.48 -3.56 -1.84
CA GLY A 373 -19.38 -2.11 -2.08
C GLY A 373 -20.56 -1.32 -1.54
N VAL A 374 -21.78 -1.79 -1.80
CA VAL A 374 -23.01 -1.22 -1.22
C VAL A 374 -22.98 -1.31 0.30
N GLY A 375 -22.54 -2.46 0.86
CA GLY A 375 -22.40 -2.67 2.29
C GLY A 375 -21.41 -1.71 2.96
N ILE A 376 -20.27 -1.40 2.32
CA ILE A 376 -19.31 -0.42 2.83
C ILE A 376 -19.95 0.98 2.87
N VAL A 377 -20.63 1.40 1.80
CA VAL A 377 -21.27 2.73 1.72
C VAL A 377 -22.40 2.86 2.75
N ILE A 378 -23.26 1.85 2.89
CA ILE A 378 -24.34 1.84 3.89
C ILE A 378 -23.77 1.77 5.30
N GLY A 379 -22.72 0.97 5.53
CA GLY A 379 -22.04 0.87 6.81
C GLY A 379 -21.43 2.21 7.25
N ALA A 380 -20.78 2.92 6.33
CA ALA A 380 -20.27 4.26 6.55
C ALA A 380 -21.40 5.25 6.89
N ALA A 381 -22.50 5.20 6.13
CA ALA A 381 -23.69 6.02 6.38
C ALA A 381 -24.26 5.80 7.80
N ALA A 382 -24.42 4.54 8.19
CA ALA A 382 -24.96 4.15 9.49
C ALA A 382 -24.02 4.57 10.62
N PHE A 383 -22.70 4.45 10.43
CA PHE A 383 -21.71 4.91 11.39
C PHE A 383 -21.75 6.43 11.58
N SER A 384 -21.74 7.19 10.49
CA SER A 384 -21.85 8.66 10.54
C SER A 384 -23.17 9.13 11.15
N ALA A 385 -24.29 8.48 10.83
CA ALA A 385 -25.59 8.77 11.45
C ALA A 385 -25.60 8.54 12.97
N ARG A 386 -24.91 7.51 13.48
CA ARG A 386 -24.74 7.27 14.93
C ARG A 386 -23.93 8.36 15.62
N LEU A 387 -23.06 9.04 14.88
CA LEU A 387 -22.29 10.19 15.36
C LEU A 387 -23.03 11.53 15.16
N GLY A 388 -24.31 11.50 14.75
CA GLY A 388 -25.12 12.70 14.51
C GLY A 388 -24.94 13.32 13.12
N GLY A 389 -24.16 12.67 12.24
CA GLY A 389 -23.97 13.10 10.86
C GLY A 389 -25.20 12.86 9.98
N ARG A 390 -25.31 13.63 8.89
CA ARG A 390 -26.33 13.45 7.83
C ARG A 390 -25.64 13.29 6.48
N PRO A 391 -25.00 12.15 6.21
CA PRO A 391 -24.12 12.00 5.06
C PRO A 391 -24.89 11.72 3.76
N VAL A 392 -25.99 12.40 3.49
CA VAL A 392 -26.86 12.13 2.33
C VAL A 392 -26.06 12.21 1.03
N MET A 393 -25.30 13.30 0.83
CA MET A 393 -24.51 13.52 -0.38
C MET A 393 -23.35 12.51 -0.55
N PRO A 394 -22.50 12.26 0.45
CA PRO A 394 -21.48 11.21 0.38
C PRO A 394 -22.04 9.81 0.06
N VAL A 395 -23.20 9.48 0.60
CA VAL A 395 -23.83 8.16 0.44
C VAL A 395 -24.43 8.02 -0.96
N THR A 396 -25.17 9.03 -1.44
CA THR A 396 -25.73 9.02 -2.78
C THR A 396 -24.62 8.98 -3.84
N ALA A 397 -23.58 9.81 -3.69
CA ALA A 397 -22.43 9.78 -4.57
C ALA A 397 -21.70 8.42 -4.54
N GLY A 398 -21.53 7.83 -3.35
CA GLY A 398 -20.97 6.50 -3.16
C GLY A 398 -21.77 5.42 -3.90
N LEU A 399 -23.09 5.36 -3.68
CA LEU A 399 -23.98 4.39 -4.34
C LEU A 399 -24.01 4.57 -5.87
N CYS A 400 -24.05 5.81 -6.36
CA CYS A 400 -23.96 6.10 -7.78
C CYS A 400 -22.62 5.63 -8.38
N GLY A 401 -21.51 5.85 -7.68
CA GLY A 401 -20.19 5.36 -8.09
C GLY A 401 -20.08 3.84 -8.10
N ILE A 402 -20.63 3.16 -7.08
CA ILE A 402 -20.73 1.69 -7.04
C ILE A 402 -21.56 1.18 -8.21
N ALA A 403 -22.73 1.77 -8.49
CA ALA A 403 -23.59 1.38 -9.60
C ALA A 403 -22.91 1.58 -10.96
N ALA A 404 -22.28 2.75 -11.19
CA ALA A 404 -21.57 3.04 -12.43
C ALA A 404 -20.41 2.07 -12.65
N GLY A 405 -19.61 1.80 -11.62
CA GLY A 405 -18.52 0.83 -11.67
C GLY A 405 -19.01 -0.60 -11.91
N ALA A 406 -20.10 -1.02 -11.26
CA ALA A 406 -20.72 -2.33 -11.46
C ALA A 406 -21.28 -2.52 -12.87
N VAL A 407 -21.88 -1.48 -13.46
CA VAL A 407 -22.38 -1.50 -14.86
C VAL A 407 -21.20 -1.60 -15.84
N LEU A 408 -20.13 -0.82 -15.64
CA LEU A 408 -18.93 -0.89 -16.47
C LEU A 408 -18.29 -2.28 -16.37
N LEU A 409 -18.14 -2.80 -15.16
CA LEU A 409 -17.58 -4.13 -14.91
C LEU A 409 -18.43 -5.21 -15.59
N LEU A 410 -19.76 -5.18 -15.45
CA LEU A 410 -20.66 -6.12 -16.13
C LEU A 410 -20.44 -6.11 -17.65
N GLY A 411 -20.35 -4.92 -18.25
CA GLY A 411 -20.04 -4.74 -19.66
C GLY A 411 -18.67 -5.31 -20.04
N ALA A 412 -17.64 -5.04 -19.23
CA ALA A 412 -16.29 -5.53 -19.44
C ALA A 412 -16.18 -7.06 -19.33
N LEU A 413 -16.88 -7.67 -18.37
CA LEU A 413 -16.96 -9.14 -18.22
C LEU A 413 -17.63 -9.81 -19.43
N ARG A 414 -18.67 -9.20 -19.99
CA ARG A 414 -19.33 -9.68 -21.23
C ARG A 414 -18.41 -9.54 -22.45
N ALA A 415 -17.68 -8.43 -22.54
CA ALA A 415 -16.78 -8.12 -23.65
C ALA A 415 -15.38 -8.75 -23.52
N GLN A 416 -15.04 -9.34 -22.37
CA GLN A 416 -13.70 -9.84 -22.05
C GLN A 416 -12.61 -8.76 -22.14
N ALA A 417 -12.94 -7.56 -21.64
CA ALA A 417 -12.11 -6.35 -21.71
C ALA A 417 -11.38 -6.13 -20.37
N PRO A 418 -10.13 -6.59 -20.19
CA PRO A 418 -9.43 -6.56 -18.90
C PRO A 418 -9.18 -5.15 -18.37
N PHE A 419 -8.84 -4.19 -19.22
CA PHE A 419 -8.59 -2.82 -18.76
C PHE A 419 -9.89 -2.17 -18.28
N ALA A 420 -10.99 -2.31 -19.03
CA ALA A 420 -12.30 -1.84 -18.61
C ALA A 420 -12.82 -2.53 -17.33
N ALA A 421 -12.50 -3.82 -17.13
CA ALA A 421 -12.84 -4.52 -15.89
C ALA A 421 -12.07 -3.92 -14.69
N ALA A 422 -10.77 -3.63 -14.86
CA ALA A 422 -9.97 -2.97 -13.83
C ALA A 422 -10.51 -1.58 -13.48
N VAL A 423 -10.94 -0.79 -14.48
CA VAL A 423 -11.59 0.51 -14.26
C VAL A 423 -12.92 0.35 -13.50
N GLY A 424 -13.72 -0.67 -13.81
CA GLY A 424 -14.95 -0.98 -13.07
C GLY A 424 -14.69 -1.28 -11.59
N PHE A 425 -13.72 -2.16 -11.29
CA PHE A 425 -13.32 -2.44 -9.91
C PHE A 425 -12.77 -1.21 -9.19
N TRP A 426 -11.89 -0.46 -9.85
CA TRP A 426 -11.31 0.78 -9.33
C TRP A 426 -12.38 1.83 -8.99
N ALA A 427 -13.33 2.07 -9.90
CA ALA A 427 -14.39 3.05 -9.71
C ALA A 427 -15.22 2.74 -8.45
N MET A 428 -15.52 1.45 -8.23
CA MET A 428 -16.22 1.01 -7.03
C MET A 428 -15.37 1.22 -5.77
N GLY A 429 -14.07 0.90 -5.83
CA GLY A 429 -13.14 1.11 -4.72
C GLY A 429 -13.01 2.58 -4.30
N VAL A 430 -12.85 3.48 -5.28
CA VAL A 430 -12.79 4.93 -5.04
C VAL A 430 -14.12 5.46 -4.53
N ALA A 431 -15.26 4.99 -5.05
CA ALA A 431 -16.57 5.40 -4.57
C ALA A 431 -16.81 4.99 -3.11
N ALA A 432 -16.46 3.76 -2.74
CA ALA A 432 -16.58 3.28 -1.35
C ALA A 432 -15.67 4.08 -0.40
N THR A 433 -14.42 4.31 -0.79
CA THR A 433 -13.46 5.05 0.03
C THR A 433 -13.85 6.52 0.16
N GLY A 434 -14.22 7.17 -0.95
CA GLY A 434 -14.64 8.57 -0.96
C GLY A 434 -15.89 8.81 -0.13
N SER A 435 -16.86 7.88 -0.21
CA SER A 435 -18.06 7.92 0.64
C SER A 435 -17.69 7.78 2.12
N PHE A 436 -16.86 6.80 2.47
CA PHE A 436 -16.43 6.57 3.85
C PHE A 436 -15.67 7.74 4.48
N VAL A 437 -14.83 8.44 3.71
CA VAL A 437 -14.06 9.58 4.25
C VAL A 437 -14.92 10.85 4.32
N ALA A 438 -15.92 11.00 3.46
CA ALA A 438 -16.78 12.18 3.42
C ALA A 438 -18.00 12.09 4.37
N THR A 439 -18.35 10.89 4.85
CA THR A 439 -19.37 10.64 5.89
C THR A 439 -18.84 10.94 7.28
#